data_AF-A0A3A5A160-F1
#
_entry.id   AF-A0A3A5A160-F1
#
_cell.length_a   1.000
_cell.length_b   1.000
_cell.length_c   1.000
_cell.angle_alpha   90.00
_cell.angle_beta   90.00
_cell.angle_gamma   90.00
#
_symmetry.space_group_name_H-M   'P 1'
#
loop_
_entity.id
_entity.type
_entity.pdbx_description
1 polymer ?
#
loop_
_entity_poly.entity_id
_entity_poly.type
_entity_poly.pdbx_seq_one_letter_code
_entity_poly.pdbx_strand_id
1 'polypeptide(L)' 'MDNQAVELVTAGNITSDRYSRIASYLKQHGTPIPTNDIWIAAQAMEHGAELITLARHFEYIAGLALTFFEERKP' A
#
# COMPACT_ATOMS: atom_id res chain seq x y z
N MET A 1 4.52 1.02 23.21
CA MET A 1 4.33 1.29 21.77
C MET A 1 3.87 2.72 21.64
N ASP A 2 4.79 3.66 21.86
CA ASP A 2 4.53 5.08 21.64
C ASP A 2 5.91 5.67 21.28
N ASN A 3 6.17 5.77 19.98
CA ASN A 3 7.37 6.41 19.45
C ASN A 3 6.87 7.67 18.75
N GLN A 4 7.32 8.84 19.19
CA GLN A 4 6.93 10.13 18.60
C GLN A 4 7.15 10.22 17.08
N ALA A 5 8.00 9.35 16.51
CA ALA A 5 8.27 9.30 15.09
C ALA A 5 7.22 8.54 14.26
N VAL A 6 6.24 7.87 14.87
CA VAL A 6 5.25 7.03 14.15
C VAL A 6 3.84 7.30 14.64
N GLU A 7 2.93 7.50 13.70
CA GLU A 7 1.49 7.59 13.94
C GLU A 7 0.80 6.31 13.45
N LEU A 8 -0.12 5.76 14.25
CA LEU A 8 -0.95 4.62 13.85
C LEU A 8 -2.25 5.12 13.22
N VAL A 9 -2.52 4.68 12.00
CA VAL A 9 -3.76 4.99 11.28
C VAL A 9 -4.68 3.78 11.24
N THR A 10 -5.98 3.99 11.48
CA THR A 10 -6.99 2.92 11.47
C THR A 10 -7.62 2.80 10.08
N ALA A 11 -7.76 1.57 9.58
CA ALA A 11 -8.47 1.32 8.32
C ALA A 11 -9.99 1.52 8.50
N GLY A 12 -10.60 2.28 7.59
CA GLY A 12 -12.01 2.65 7.65
C GLY A 12 -12.78 2.39 6.35
N ASN A 13 -13.92 3.07 6.20
CA ASN A 13 -14.77 2.93 5.01
C ASN A 13 -14.06 3.39 3.74
N ILE A 14 -13.27 4.46 3.82
CA ILE A 14 -12.50 4.98 2.67
C ILE A 14 -11.41 3.96 2.28
N THR A 15 -10.67 3.42 3.25
CA THR A 15 -9.71 2.34 3.01
C THR A 15 -10.38 1.15 2.32
N SER A 16 -11.57 0.76 2.80
CA SER A 16 -12.32 -0.38 2.26
C SER A 16 -12.78 -0.15 0.81
N ASP A 17 -13.24 1.05 0.47
CA ASP A 17 -13.56 1.43 -0.91
C ASP A 17 -12.31 1.34 -1.80
N ARG A 18 -11.18 1.91 -1.37
CA ARG A 18 -9.90 1.83 -2.09
C ARG A 18 -9.44 0.38 -2.29
N TYR A 19 -9.48 -0.43 -1.22
CA TYR A 19 -9.16 -1.86 -1.27
C TYR A 19 -9.98 -2.57 -2.35
N SER A 20 -11.30 -2.36 -2.38
CA SER A 20 -12.18 -3.05 -3.33
C SER A 20 -11.83 -2.74 -4.78
N ARG A 21 -11.47 -1.49 -5.07
CA ARG A 21 -11.06 -1.04 -6.41
C ARG A 21 -9.72 -1.63 -6.82
N ILE A 22 -8.73 -1.62 -5.92
CA ILE A 22 -7.41 -2.20 -6.15
C ILE A 22 -7.54 -3.71 -6.39
N ALA A 23 -8.25 -4.43 -5.51
CA ALA A 23 -8.46 -5.87 -5.63
C ALA A 23 -9.16 -6.24 -6.95
N SER A 24 -10.20 -5.48 -7.33
CA SER A 24 -10.89 -5.67 -8.61
C SER A 24 -9.96 -5.45 -9.81
N TYR A 25 -9.18 -4.37 -9.78
CA TYR A 25 -8.21 -4.06 -10.83
C TYR A 25 -7.16 -5.17 -10.98
N LEU A 26 -6.50 -5.57 -9.89
CA LEU A 26 -5.48 -6.63 -9.91
C LEU A 26 -6.04 -7.96 -10.41
N LYS A 27 -7.27 -8.30 -9.99
CA LYS A 27 -7.96 -9.51 -10.46
C LYS A 27 -8.23 -9.46 -11.96
N GLN A 28 -8.69 -8.33 -12.49
CA GLN A 28 -8.98 -8.14 -13.91
C GLN A 28 -7.70 -8.22 -14.78
N HIS A 29 -6.55 -7.82 -14.24
CA HIS A 29 -5.27 -7.81 -14.95
C HIS A 29 -4.41 -9.07 -14.71
N GLY A 30 -4.89 -10.04 -13.91
CA GLY A 30 -4.16 -11.27 -13.64
C GLY A 30 -2.91 -11.09 -12.78
N THR A 31 -2.86 -10.04 -11.96
CA THR A 31 -1.71 -9.69 -11.11
C THR A 31 -2.09 -9.68 -9.62
N PRO A 32 -2.64 -10.79 -9.06
CA PRO A 32 -2.99 -10.83 -7.65
C PRO A 32 -1.75 -10.65 -6.76
N ILE A 33 -1.89 -9.85 -5.70
CA ILE A 33 -0.91 -9.71 -4.62
C ILE A 33 -1.56 -10.17 -3.30
N PRO A 34 -0.80 -10.41 -2.22
CA PRO A 34 -1.36 -10.79 -0.93
C PRO A 34 -2.40 -9.77 -0.41
N THR A 35 -3.45 -10.27 0.24
CA THR A 35 -4.57 -9.44 0.74
C THR A 35 -4.13 -8.29 1.65
N ASN A 36 -3.15 -8.53 2.53
CA ASN A 36 -2.65 -7.50 3.44
C ASN A 36 -1.93 -6.37 2.69
N ASP A 37 -1.24 -6.69 1.59
CA ASP A 37 -0.56 -5.70 0.77
C ASP A 37 -1.57 -4.77 0.08
N ILE A 38 -2.73 -5.30 -0.32
CA ILE A 38 -3.83 -4.48 -0.84
C ILE A 38 -4.36 -3.53 0.23
N TRP A 39 -4.50 -3.97 1.49
CA TRP A 39 -4.90 -3.09 2.60
C TRP A 39 -3.88 -2.00 2.89
N ILE A 40 -2.58 -2.34 2.89
CA ILE A 40 -1.49 -1.37 3.08
C ILE A 40 -1.51 -0.31 1.97
N ALA A 41 -1.64 -0.74 0.70
CA ALA A 41 -1.74 0.18 -0.42
C ALA A 41 -2.99 1.06 -0.35
N ALA A 42 -4.13 0.50 0.06
CA ALA A 42 -5.37 1.25 0.23
C ALA A 42 -5.25 2.34 1.30
N GLN A 43 -4.59 2.06 2.44
CA GLN A 43 -4.33 3.05 3.47
C GLN A 43 -3.38 4.15 2.97
N ALA A 44 -2.29 3.77 2.27
CA ALA A 44 -1.38 4.75 1.68
C ALA A 44 -2.12 5.69 0.72
N MET A 45 -2.98 5.16 -0.15
CA MET A 45 -3.78 5.97 -1.08
C MET A 45 -4.85 6.82 -0.39
N GLU A 46 -5.45 6.36 0.70
CA GLU A 46 -6.40 7.16 1.49
C GLU A 46 -5.73 8.41 2.09
N HIS A 47 -4.54 8.23 2.66
CA HIS A 47 -3.82 9.30 3.33
C HIS A 47 -2.94 10.15 2.39
N GLY A 48 -2.91 9.83 1.09
CA GLY A 48 -2.01 10.48 0.14
C GLY A 48 -0.53 10.26 0.46
N ALA A 49 -0.22 9.16 1.15
CA ALA A 49 1.13 8.81 1.58
C ALA A 49 1.87 8.03 0.51
N GLU A 50 3.20 8.18 0.49
CA GLU A 50 4.08 7.33 -0.30
C GLU A 50 4.35 6.02 0.44
N LEU A 51 4.18 4.89 -0.25
CA LEU A 51 4.50 3.57 0.33
C LEU A 51 5.98 3.25 0.10
N ILE A 52 6.73 3.18 1.19
CA ILE A 52 8.12 2.72 1.21
C ILE A 52 8.12 1.20 1.32
N THR A 53 8.75 0.50 0.37
CA THR A 53 8.71 -0.97 0.34
C THR A 53 9.96 -1.59 -0.27
N LEU A 54 10.20 -2.87 0.04
CA LEU A 54 11.16 -3.74 -0.65
C LEU A 54 10.48 -4.62 -1.71
N ALA A 55 9.15 -4.68 -1.70
CA ALA A 55 8.38 -5.62 -2.51
C ALA A 55 7.96 -5.01 -3.84
N ARG A 56 8.47 -5.57 -4.93
CA ARG A 56 8.21 -5.07 -6.30
C ARG A 56 6.77 -5.27 -6.79
N HIS A 57 6.00 -6.18 -6.20
CA HIS A 57 4.64 -6.45 -6.67
C HIS A 57 3.68 -5.25 -6.46
N PHE A 58 4.04 -4.28 -5.62
CA PHE A 58 3.28 -3.04 -5.49
C PHE A 58 3.27 -2.21 -6.78
N GLU A 59 4.24 -2.41 -7.70
CA GLU A 59 4.27 -1.78 -9.04
C GLU A 59 3.01 -2.11 -9.87
N TYR A 60 2.30 -3.21 -9.55
CA TYR A 60 1.07 -3.58 -10.25
C TYR A 60 -0.14 -2.72 -9.86
N ILE A 61 -0.07 -1.92 -8.79
CA ILE A 61 -1.17 -1.08 -8.33
C ILE A 61 -1.07 0.30 -9.00
N ALA A 62 -1.94 0.54 -9.98
CA ALA A 62 -1.96 1.80 -10.71
C ALA A 62 -2.28 2.99 -9.78
N GLY A 63 -1.44 4.04 -9.85
CA GLY A 63 -1.63 5.29 -9.11
C GLY A 63 -1.16 5.25 -7.65
N LEU A 64 -0.52 4.17 -7.20
CA LEU A 64 0.13 4.12 -5.88
C LEU A 64 1.48 4.86 -5.93
N ALA A 65 1.67 5.81 -5.01
CA ALA A 65 2.98 6.46 -4.82
C ALA A 65 3.93 5.48 -4.14
N LEU A 66 5.09 5.23 -4.74
CA LEU A 66 6.02 4.18 -4.33
C LEU A 66 7.46 4.66 -4.34
N THR A 67 8.17 4.40 -3.24
CA THR A 67 9.63 4.45 -3.20
C THR A 67 10.16 3.09 -2.75
N PHE A 68 11.09 2.54 -3.53
CA PHE A 68 11.81 1.33 -3.15
C PHE A 68 12.91 1.69 -2.17
N PHE A 69 12.87 1.07 -1.00
CA PHE A 69 13.95 1.22 -0.05
C PHE A 69 15.12 0.36 -0.49
N GLU A 70 16.25 0.98 -0.82
CA GLU A 70 17.52 0.28 -0.95
C GLU A 70 18.26 0.42 0.37
N GLU A 71 18.58 -0.70 1.03
CA GLU A 71 19.49 -0.66 2.17
C GLU A 71 20.79 0.00 1.72
N ARG A 72 21.13 1.15 2.31
CA ARG A 72 22.48 1.70 2.17
C ARG A 72 23.42 0.67 2.79
N LYS A 73 24.19 -0.03 1.95
CA LYS A 73 25.35 -0.78 2.42
C LYS A 73 26.27 0.20 3.17
N PRO A 74 26.79 -0.19 4.35
CA PRO A 74 27.65 0.66 5.16
C PRO A 74 28.94 1.06 4.41
#